data_AF-A0A7C0ZGW1-F1
#
_entry.id   AF-A0A7C0ZGW1-F1
#
_cell.length_a   1.000
_cell.length_b   1.000
_cell.length_c   1.000
_cell.angle_alpha   90.00
_cell.angle_beta   90.00
_cell.angle_gamma   90.00
#
_symmetry.space_group_name_H-M   'P 1'
#
loop_
_entity.id
_entity.type
_entity.pdbx_description
1 polymer ?
#
loop_
_entity_poly.entity_id
_entity_poly.type
_entity_poly.pdbx_seq_one_letter_code
_entity_poly.pdbx_strand_id
1 'polypeptide(L)'
;MNSQVVKQILGIILVLIFSLNMSQDLPDEKARKVLEMISFLEGERLSLEKPSSLRRLIVTEEEFNAYIAYRLRAEQEEFLKTLKLKFLPKNRIEGQLVLVLPKEKIKPGLASQMIFLFGGKLIIEDGKGKFDLKSLYLNNQPISPGFLDFALTLAAKISGEEYNSLTAWYELPLGIKDIKLFKGQAEIYY
;
A
#
# COMPACT_ATOMS: atom_id res chain seq x y z
N MET A 1 0.64 -22.66 0.55
CA MET A 1 0.53 -21.45 -0.30
C MET A 1 0.10 -20.31 0.59
N ASN A 2 1.05 -19.57 1.16
CA ASN A 2 0.78 -18.39 1.98
C ASN A 2 0.98 -17.15 1.09
N SER A 3 -0.09 -16.71 0.43
CA SER A 3 -0.12 -15.36 -0.12
C SER A 3 -0.26 -14.40 1.05
N GLN A 4 0.81 -13.65 1.33
CA GLN A 4 0.91 -12.68 2.43
C GLN A 4 0.48 -11.27 1.95
N VAL A 5 -0.21 -11.21 0.82
CA VAL A 5 -0.24 -10.06 -0.10
C VAL A 5 -1.42 -9.12 0.13
N VAL A 6 -2.51 -9.59 0.74
CA VAL A 6 -3.65 -8.74 1.11
C VAL A 6 -3.60 -8.36 2.59
N LYS A 7 -2.40 -8.17 3.15
CA LYS A 7 -2.24 -7.48 4.43
C LYS A 7 -2.39 -5.97 4.22
N GLN A 8 -3.67 -5.56 4.15
CA GLN A 8 -4.22 -4.21 4.40
C GLN A 8 -3.86 -3.20 3.30
N ILE A 9 -4.75 -2.48 2.62
CA ILE A 9 -4.27 -1.55 1.56
C ILE A 9 -3.38 -0.38 2.06
N LEU A 10 -3.42 -0.06 3.36
CA LEU A 10 -2.39 0.75 4.05
C LEU A 10 -1.18 -0.06 4.52
N GLY A 11 -1.38 -1.32 4.92
CA GLY A 11 -0.28 -2.29 5.06
C GLY A 11 0.30 -2.71 3.71
N ILE A 12 -0.30 -2.43 2.56
CA ILE A 12 0.35 -2.63 1.29
C ILE A 12 1.30 -1.44 1.09
N ILE A 13 0.99 -0.29 1.69
CA ILE A 13 1.91 0.86 1.78
C ILE A 13 2.97 0.65 2.90
N LEU A 14 2.68 -0.13 3.97
CA LEU A 14 3.54 -0.30 5.18
C LEU A 14 4.08 -1.74 5.45
N VAL A 15 3.28 -2.78 5.26
CA VAL A 15 3.53 -4.24 5.36
C VAL A 15 4.08 -4.88 4.07
N LEU A 16 3.99 -4.26 2.87
CA LEU A 16 4.78 -4.75 1.73
C LEU A 16 6.28 -4.80 2.13
N ILE A 17 6.74 -4.05 3.12
CA ILE A 17 8.12 -4.10 3.62
C ILE A 17 8.57 -5.52 4.08
N PHE A 18 7.67 -6.44 4.48
CA PHE A 18 8.05 -7.60 5.33
C PHE A 18 7.79 -9.02 4.78
N SER A 19 7.72 -9.23 3.46
CA SER A 19 7.57 -10.60 2.92
C SER A 19 8.63 -10.92 1.87
N LEU A 20 9.70 -11.60 2.31
CA LEU A 20 10.73 -12.19 1.46
C LEU A 20 10.19 -13.51 0.87
N ASN A 21 9.34 -13.43 -0.15
CA ASN A 21 9.18 -14.55 -1.07
C ASN A 21 10.07 -14.30 -2.28
N MET A 22 10.95 -15.27 -2.56
CA MET A 22 11.86 -15.24 -3.70
C MET A 22 11.04 -15.35 -4.99
N SER A 23 10.64 -14.21 -5.54
CA SER A 23 9.97 -14.17 -6.83
C SER A 23 10.99 -14.19 -7.96
N GLN A 24 10.61 -14.78 -9.09
CA GLN A 24 11.45 -14.82 -10.30
C GLN A 24 11.45 -13.50 -11.07
N ASP A 25 10.52 -12.59 -10.76
CA ASP A 25 10.51 -11.26 -11.34
C ASP A 25 11.61 -10.41 -10.70
N LEU A 26 12.39 -9.71 -11.52
CA LEU A 26 13.47 -8.84 -11.06
C LEU A 26 12.93 -7.41 -10.89
N PRO A 27 13.24 -6.73 -9.78
CA PRO A 27 12.87 -5.34 -9.61
C PRO A 27 13.62 -4.47 -10.64
N ASP A 28 12.93 -3.48 -11.21
CA ASP A 28 13.61 -2.43 -11.97
C ASP A 28 14.45 -1.54 -11.04
N GLU A 29 15.23 -0.61 -11.61
CA GLU A 29 16.11 0.27 -10.82
C GLU A 29 15.35 1.05 -9.74
N LYS A 30 14.12 1.50 -10.04
CA LYS A 30 13.31 2.32 -9.13
C LYS A 30 12.74 1.48 -7.99
N ALA A 31 12.21 0.30 -8.30
CA ALA A 31 11.75 -0.66 -7.29
C ALA A 31 12.91 -1.14 -6.41
N ARG A 32 14.10 -1.36 -7.00
CA ARG A 32 15.30 -1.78 -6.27
C ARG A 32 15.76 -0.73 -5.26
N LYS A 33 15.74 0.56 -5.61
CA LYS A 33 16.04 1.65 -4.66
C LYS A 33 15.14 1.59 -3.43
N VAL A 34 13.83 1.39 -3.60
CA VAL A 34 12.91 1.26 -2.47
C VAL A 34 13.22 0.03 -1.62
N LEU A 35 13.52 -1.12 -2.24
CA LEU A 35 13.91 -2.35 -1.52
C LEU A 35 15.21 -2.18 -0.73
N GLU A 36 16.21 -1.50 -1.29
CA GLU A 36 17.47 -1.17 -0.62
C GLU A 36 17.22 -0.24 0.58
N MET A 37 16.35 0.77 0.43
CA MET A 37 15.96 1.67 1.52
C MET A 37 15.24 0.94 2.65
N ILE A 38 14.33 0.02 2.32
CA ILE A 38 13.67 -0.87 3.27
C ILE A 38 14.72 -1.70 4.02
N SER A 39 15.61 -2.37 3.29
CA SER A 39 16.65 -3.22 3.88
C SER A 39 17.59 -2.43 4.79
N PHE A 40 17.91 -1.19 4.41
CA PHE A 40 18.67 -0.27 5.23
C PHE A 40 17.94 0.09 6.53
N LEU A 41 16.65 0.44 6.47
CA LEU A 41 15.83 0.74 7.65
C LEU A 41 15.74 -0.47 8.59
N GLU A 42 15.63 -1.69 8.04
CA GLU A 42 15.65 -2.93 8.83
C GLU A 42 17.00 -3.17 9.52
N GLY A 43 18.11 -2.90 8.83
CA GLY A 43 19.46 -2.98 9.40
C GLY A 43 19.66 -1.97 10.54
N GLU A 44 19.27 -0.71 10.34
CA GLU A 44 19.35 0.34 11.36
C GLU A 44 18.53 -0.01 12.62
N ARG A 45 17.38 -0.67 12.45
CA ARG A 45 16.57 -1.16 13.57
C ARG A 45 17.30 -2.18 14.44
N LEU A 46 18.11 -3.04 13.82
CA LEU A 46 18.86 -4.11 14.50
C LEU A 46 20.16 -3.59 15.12
N SER A 47 20.56 -2.35 14.81
CA SER A 47 21.74 -1.73 15.40
C SER A 47 21.55 -1.48 16.90
N LEU A 48 22.59 -1.81 17.68
CA LEU A 48 22.64 -1.50 19.12
C LEU A 48 22.84 0.00 19.36
N GLU A 49 23.41 0.70 18.39
CA GLU A 49 23.62 2.15 18.44
C GLU A 49 22.36 2.86 17.98
N LYS A 50 21.62 3.43 18.94
CA LYS A 50 20.47 4.27 18.60
C LYS A 50 20.98 5.59 18.01
N PRO A 51 20.47 6.03 16.85
CA PRO A 51 20.85 7.32 16.29
C PRO A 51 20.50 8.43 17.28
N SER A 52 21.44 9.37 17.43
CA SER A 52 21.30 10.52 18.34
C SER A 52 20.33 11.59 17.84
N SER A 53 19.90 11.50 16.57
CA SER A 53 19.02 12.47 15.93
C SER A 53 18.05 11.81 14.95
N LEU A 54 16.90 12.45 14.76
CA LEU A 54 15.91 12.06 13.76
C LEU A 54 16.50 12.21 12.37
N ARG A 55 16.49 11.14 11.58
CA ARG A 55 16.96 11.16 10.19
C ARG A 55 15.79 11.07 9.24
N ARG A 56 16.05 11.39 7.97
CA ARG A 56 15.05 11.30 6.91
C ARG A 56 15.57 10.55 5.69
N LEU A 57 14.67 9.82 5.06
CA LEU A 57 14.81 9.23 3.74
C LEU A 57 13.76 9.81 2.82
N ILE A 58 14.06 9.89 1.52
CA ILE A 58 13.13 10.42 0.51
C ILE A 58 12.84 9.30 -0.48
N VAL A 59 11.56 9.02 -0.71
CA VAL A 59 11.09 8.11 -1.76
C VAL A 59 10.23 8.91 -2.71
N THR A 60 10.55 8.88 -4.00
CA THR A 60 9.73 9.54 -5.02
C THR A 60 8.45 8.75 -5.30
N GLU A 61 7.44 9.43 -5.83
CA GLU A 61 6.20 8.81 -6.29
C GLU A 61 6.47 7.72 -7.35
N GLU A 62 7.43 7.95 -8.25
CA GLU A 62 7.78 6.99 -9.29
C GLU A 62 8.45 5.74 -8.70
N GLU A 63 9.36 5.91 -7.74
CA GLU A 63 10.00 4.81 -7.01
C GLU A 63 8.97 3.99 -6.24
N PHE A 64 8.07 4.65 -5.51
CA PHE A 64 7.04 3.97 -4.74
C PHE A 64 6.06 3.19 -5.64
N ASN A 65 5.64 3.78 -6.76
CA ASN A 65 4.76 3.10 -7.71
C ASN A 65 5.46 1.93 -8.42
N ALA A 66 6.75 2.06 -8.75
CA ALA A 66 7.54 0.97 -9.32
C ALA A 66 7.65 -0.20 -8.32
N TYR A 67 7.89 0.12 -7.04
CA TYR A 67 7.91 -0.86 -5.95
C TYR A 67 6.57 -1.59 -5.80
N ILE A 68 5.44 -0.88 -5.78
CA ILE A 68 4.10 -1.50 -5.75
C ILE A 68 3.90 -2.44 -6.95
N ALA A 69 4.20 -1.97 -8.16
CA ALA A 69 4.03 -2.75 -9.38
C ALA A 69 4.92 -4.00 -9.41
N TYR A 70 6.14 -3.90 -8.88
CA TYR A 70 7.01 -5.05 -8.65
C TYR A 70 6.35 -6.06 -7.69
N ARG A 71 5.83 -5.59 -6.56
CA ARG A 71 5.24 -6.48 -5.53
C ARG A 71 4.00 -7.22 -5.99
N LEU A 72 3.08 -6.54 -6.66
CA LEU A 72 1.89 -7.18 -7.22
C LEU A 72 2.26 -8.32 -8.19
N ARG A 73 3.30 -8.14 -9.01
CA ARG A 73 3.81 -9.18 -9.91
C ARG A 73 4.54 -10.29 -9.14
N ALA A 74 5.45 -9.88 -8.28
CA ALA A 74 6.33 -10.78 -7.55
C ALA A 74 5.55 -11.76 -6.68
N GLU A 75 4.48 -11.30 -6.04
CA GLU A 75 3.66 -12.11 -5.16
C GLU A 75 2.45 -12.75 -5.88
N GLN A 76 2.39 -12.63 -7.21
CA GLN A 76 1.34 -13.18 -8.06
C GLN A 76 -0.07 -12.82 -7.58
N GLU A 77 -0.27 -11.54 -7.28
CA GLU A 77 -1.53 -11.09 -6.69
C GLU A 77 -2.73 -11.42 -7.63
N GLU A 78 -3.70 -12.15 -7.09
CA GLU A 78 -4.80 -12.74 -7.86
C GLU A 78 -5.87 -11.72 -8.27
N PHE A 79 -6.16 -10.69 -7.47
CA PHE A 79 -7.29 -9.78 -7.62
C PHE A 79 -6.91 -8.30 -7.82
N LEU A 80 -6.03 -7.74 -7.02
CA LEU A 80 -5.41 -6.43 -7.21
C LEU A 80 -4.37 -6.43 -8.35
N LYS A 81 -4.81 -6.02 -9.54
CA LYS A 81 -3.97 -5.97 -10.73
C LYS A 81 -3.11 -4.74 -10.85
N THR A 82 -3.55 -3.62 -10.30
CA THR A 82 -2.78 -2.36 -10.34
C THR A 82 -3.16 -1.48 -9.18
N LEU A 83 -2.17 -0.84 -8.59
CA LEU A 83 -2.32 0.28 -7.68
C LEU A 83 -1.31 1.36 -8.10
N LYS A 84 -1.81 2.56 -8.38
CA LYS A 84 -1.00 3.74 -8.67
C LYS A 84 -1.40 4.85 -7.73
N LEU A 85 -0.41 5.52 -7.16
CA LEU A 85 -0.59 6.60 -6.20
C LEU A 85 0.00 7.89 -6.73
N LYS A 86 -0.60 9.00 -6.31
CA LYS A 86 -0.08 10.35 -6.41
C LYS A 86 0.12 10.95 -5.04
N PHE A 87 1.31 11.49 -4.81
CA PHE A 87 1.66 12.14 -3.56
C PHE A 87 1.46 13.65 -3.68
N LEU A 88 0.67 14.19 -2.76
CA LEU A 88 0.26 15.58 -2.76
C LEU A 88 0.58 16.21 -1.39
N PRO A 89 0.86 17.54 -1.37
CA PRO A 89 1.10 18.26 -0.13
C PRO A 89 -0.03 18.09 0.89
N LYS A 90 0.31 18.29 2.18
CA LYS A 90 -0.61 18.12 3.33
C LYS A 90 -1.06 16.66 3.50
N ASN A 91 -0.14 15.72 3.29
CA ASN A 91 -0.37 14.28 3.42
C ASN A 91 -1.56 13.77 2.60
N ARG A 92 -1.79 14.35 1.42
CA ARG A 92 -2.86 13.91 0.53
C ARG A 92 -2.34 12.81 -0.40
N ILE A 93 -3.19 11.80 -0.61
CA ILE A 93 -2.96 10.74 -1.59
C ILE A 93 -4.17 10.72 -2.53
N GLU A 94 -3.89 10.65 -3.82
CA GLU A 94 -4.86 10.24 -4.83
C GLU A 94 -4.37 8.94 -5.45
N GLY A 95 -5.27 8.10 -5.93
CA GLY A 95 -4.84 6.85 -6.54
C GLY A 95 -5.87 6.18 -7.42
N GLN A 96 -5.36 5.23 -8.18
CA GLN A 96 -6.14 4.34 -9.03
C GLN A 96 -5.85 2.90 -8.62
N LEU A 97 -6.90 2.12 -8.41
CA LEU A 97 -6.84 0.72 -8.03
C LEU A 97 -7.70 -0.09 -9.00
N VAL A 98 -7.16 -1.18 -9.53
CA VAL A 98 -7.88 -2.11 -10.41
C VAL A 98 -8.03 -3.45 -9.71
N LEU A 99 -9.27 -3.81 -9.38
CA LEU A 99 -9.63 -5.11 -8.86
C LEU A 99 -10.28 -5.97 -9.94
N VAL A 100 -9.84 -7.21 -10.06
CA VAL A 100 -10.43 -8.23 -10.92
C VAL A 100 -10.82 -9.41 -10.07
N LEU A 101 -12.11 -9.69 -9.95
CA LEU A 101 -12.65 -10.81 -9.19
C LEU A 101 -13.18 -11.89 -10.15
N PRO A 102 -13.06 -13.18 -9.79
CA PRO A 102 -13.58 -14.27 -10.60
C PRO A 102 -15.11 -14.24 -10.66
N LYS A 103 -15.68 -14.36 -11.87
CA LYS A 103 -17.12 -14.22 -12.12
C LYS A 103 -17.96 -15.22 -11.35
N GLU A 104 -17.43 -16.41 -11.09
CA GLU A 104 -18.15 -17.48 -10.40
C GLU A 104 -18.26 -17.21 -8.88
N LYS A 105 -17.43 -16.31 -8.33
CA LYS A 105 -17.38 -16.01 -6.88
C LYS A 105 -17.98 -14.66 -6.50
N ILE A 106 -18.54 -13.91 -7.46
CA ILE A 106 -19.17 -12.60 -7.21
C ILE A 106 -20.69 -12.69 -7.31
N LYS A 107 -21.39 -11.84 -6.54
CA LYS A 107 -22.87 -11.78 -6.60
C LYS A 107 -23.36 -11.26 -7.95
N PRO A 108 -24.54 -11.68 -8.43
CA PRO A 108 -25.16 -11.10 -9.62
C PRO A 108 -25.24 -9.58 -9.53
N GLY A 109 -24.83 -8.88 -10.59
CA GLY A 109 -24.83 -7.41 -10.67
C GLY A 109 -23.50 -6.73 -10.28
N LEU A 110 -22.54 -7.45 -9.70
CA LEU A 110 -21.16 -6.94 -9.54
C LEU A 110 -20.36 -7.12 -10.82
N ALA A 111 -19.62 -6.08 -11.21
CA ALA A 111 -18.66 -6.19 -12.29
C ALA A 111 -17.45 -7.04 -11.85
N SER A 112 -17.00 -7.95 -12.71
CA SER A 112 -15.78 -8.73 -12.47
C SER A 112 -14.52 -7.88 -12.47
N GLN A 113 -14.54 -6.74 -13.15
CA GLN A 113 -13.45 -5.76 -13.14
C GLN A 113 -13.98 -4.43 -12.62
N MET A 114 -13.29 -3.89 -11.62
CA MET A 114 -13.64 -2.64 -10.95
C MET A 114 -12.43 -1.71 -10.97
N ILE A 115 -12.59 -0.54 -11.58
CA ILE A 115 -11.57 0.51 -11.61
C ILE A 115 -11.98 1.59 -10.62
N PHE A 116 -11.23 1.69 -9.52
CA PHE A 116 -11.45 2.68 -8.49
C PHE A 116 -10.51 3.87 -8.70
N LEU A 117 -11.05 5.08 -8.59
CA LEU A 117 -10.29 6.29 -8.35
C LEU A 117 -10.60 6.76 -6.94
N PHE A 118 -9.58 7.05 -6.15
CA PHE A 118 -9.77 7.42 -4.75
C PHE A 118 -8.89 8.61 -4.37
N GLY A 119 -9.34 9.34 -3.35
CA GLY A 119 -8.62 10.46 -2.77
C GLY A 119 -8.81 10.50 -1.27
N GLY A 120 -7.75 10.81 -0.53
CA GLY A 120 -7.80 10.85 0.92
C GLY A 120 -6.56 11.49 1.55
N LYS A 121 -6.45 11.33 2.86
CA LYS A 121 -5.31 11.81 3.65
C LYS A 121 -4.64 10.68 4.41
N LEU A 122 -3.32 10.71 4.44
CA LEU A 122 -2.51 9.91 5.35
C LEU A 122 -2.42 10.65 6.69
N ILE A 123 -2.90 9.99 7.74
CA ILE A 123 -2.83 10.47 9.13
C ILE A 123 -1.77 9.61 9.82
N ILE A 124 -0.80 10.26 10.46
CA ILE A 124 0.27 9.61 11.22
C ILE A 124 0.21 10.13 12.65
N GLU A 125 -0.05 9.24 13.61
CA GLU A 125 -0.19 9.56 15.03
C GLU A 125 0.33 8.39 15.87
N ASP A 126 1.11 8.67 16.92
CA ASP A 126 1.60 7.69 17.90
C ASP A 126 2.24 6.43 17.30
N GLY A 127 3.07 6.60 16.26
CA GLY A 127 3.75 5.49 15.58
C GLY A 127 2.82 4.63 14.73
N LYS A 128 1.60 5.11 14.44
CA LYS A 128 0.60 4.46 13.59
C LYS A 128 0.24 5.34 12.40
N GLY A 129 -0.15 4.70 11.30
CA GLY A 129 -0.70 5.33 10.12
C GLY A 129 -2.13 4.90 9.83
N LYS A 130 -2.94 5.82 9.31
CA LYS A 130 -4.29 5.58 8.80
C LYS A 130 -4.51 6.35 7.50
N PHE A 131 -5.23 5.75 6.58
CA PHE A 131 -5.76 6.41 5.38
C PHE A 131 -7.20 6.82 5.66
N ASP A 132 -7.41 8.12 5.69
CA ASP A 132 -8.71 8.74 5.78
C ASP A 132 -9.24 8.99 4.36
N LEU A 133 -9.94 7.99 3.84
CA LEU A 133 -10.56 8.00 2.50
C LEU A 133 -11.67 9.05 2.44
N LYS A 134 -11.54 10.04 1.54
CA LYS A 134 -12.48 11.16 1.39
C LYS A 134 -13.37 11.06 0.16
N SER A 135 -12.83 10.55 -0.93
CA SER A 135 -13.56 10.41 -2.19
C SER A 135 -13.26 9.06 -2.82
N LEU A 136 -14.29 8.48 -3.42
CA LEU A 136 -14.20 7.21 -4.14
C LEU A 136 -15.09 7.28 -5.37
N TYR A 137 -14.55 6.84 -6.49
CA TYR A 137 -15.25 6.69 -7.75
C TYR A 137 -15.01 5.28 -8.26
N LEU A 138 -16.05 4.66 -8.81
CA LEU A 138 -15.96 3.39 -9.53
C LEU A 138 -16.33 3.65 -10.99
N ASN A 139 -15.43 3.34 -11.91
CA ASN A 139 -15.62 3.60 -13.35
C ASN A 139 -16.09 5.05 -13.61
N ASN A 140 -15.44 6.01 -12.95
CA ASN A 140 -15.74 7.45 -12.97
C ASN A 140 -17.09 7.88 -12.36
N GLN A 141 -17.84 6.98 -11.71
CA GLN A 141 -19.05 7.31 -10.97
C GLN A 141 -18.77 7.44 -9.47
N PRO A 142 -19.20 8.53 -8.80
CA PRO A 142 -18.98 8.68 -7.37
C PRO A 142 -19.73 7.60 -6.59
N ILE A 143 -19.07 6.98 -5.63
CA ILE A 143 -19.63 5.93 -4.77
C ILE A 143 -19.24 6.16 -3.32
N SER A 144 -19.94 5.49 -2.41
CA SER A 144 -19.63 5.56 -0.97
C SER A 144 -18.23 5.01 -0.70
N PRO A 145 -17.38 5.71 0.08
CA PRO A 145 -16.06 5.24 0.50
C PRO A 145 -16.04 3.81 1.07
N GLY A 146 -17.09 3.41 1.80
CA GLY A 146 -17.19 2.07 2.39
C GLY A 146 -17.28 0.93 1.37
N PHE A 147 -17.61 1.23 0.12
CA PHE A 147 -17.68 0.20 -0.92
C PHE A 147 -16.31 -0.36 -1.29
N LEU A 148 -15.25 0.45 -1.24
CA LEU A 148 -13.89 -0.05 -1.46
C LEU A 148 -13.50 -1.05 -0.36
N ASP A 149 -13.80 -0.73 0.90
CA ASP A 149 -13.57 -1.63 2.04
C ASP A 149 -14.31 -2.97 1.88
N PHE A 150 -15.57 -2.92 1.43
CA PHE A 150 -16.36 -4.10 1.09
C PHE A 150 -15.73 -4.93 -0.05
N ALA A 151 -15.31 -4.29 -1.15
CA ALA A 151 -14.71 -4.98 -2.28
C ALA A 151 -13.41 -5.70 -1.89
N LEU A 152 -12.60 -5.08 -1.03
CA LEU A 152 -11.36 -5.65 -0.52
C LEU A 152 -11.61 -6.79 0.47
N THR A 153 -12.62 -6.65 1.33
CA THR A 153 -13.07 -7.73 2.22
C THR A 153 -13.51 -8.94 1.41
N LEU A 154 -14.24 -8.74 0.31
CA LEU A 154 -14.65 -9.81 -0.59
C LEU A 154 -13.44 -10.49 -1.26
N ALA A 155 -12.49 -9.70 -1.76
CA ALA A 155 -11.26 -10.21 -2.35
C ALA A 155 -10.48 -11.09 -1.35
N ALA A 156 -10.26 -10.60 -0.13
CA ALA A 156 -9.57 -11.34 0.93
C ALA A 156 -10.30 -12.64 1.29
N LYS A 157 -11.63 -12.59 1.44
CA LYS A 157 -12.44 -13.78 1.71
C LYS A 157 -12.33 -14.82 0.60
N ILE A 158 -12.24 -14.40 -0.67
CA ILE A 158 -12.07 -15.31 -1.81
C ILE A 158 -10.69 -15.98 -1.78
N SER A 159 -9.64 -15.25 -1.38
CA SER A 159 -8.27 -15.76 -1.23
C SER A 159 -8.07 -16.60 0.04
N GLY A 160 -9.02 -16.61 0.97
CA GLY A 160 -8.84 -17.19 2.30
C GLY A 160 -7.90 -16.37 3.20
N GLU A 161 -7.78 -15.07 2.93
CA GLU A 161 -6.92 -14.12 3.65
C GLU A 161 -7.72 -13.29 4.66
N GLU A 162 -7.04 -12.80 5.69
CA GLU A 162 -7.61 -11.89 6.68
C GLU A 162 -7.49 -10.44 6.22
N TYR A 163 -8.57 -9.68 6.36
CA TYR A 163 -8.62 -8.25 6.06
C TYR A 163 -9.28 -7.49 7.21
N ASN A 164 -8.63 -6.44 7.68
CA ASN A 164 -9.16 -5.58 8.75
C ASN A 164 -10.03 -4.46 8.18
N SER A 165 -9.42 -3.44 7.59
CA SER A 165 -10.11 -2.34 6.89
C SER A 165 -9.10 -1.39 6.24
N LEU A 166 -9.43 -0.81 5.10
CA LEU A 166 -8.66 0.27 4.48
C LEU A 166 -8.53 1.49 5.41
N THR A 167 -9.43 1.68 6.36
CA THR A 167 -9.47 2.87 7.22
C THR A 167 -9.09 2.59 8.68
N ALA A 168 -8.57 1.38 8.96
CA ALA A 168 -8.00 1.05 10.26
C ALA A 168 -6.66 1.77 10.50
N TRP A 169 -6.27 1.81 11.77
CA TRP A 169 -4.93 2.22 12.18
C TRP A 169 -3.96 1.06 12.04
N TYR A 170 -2.78 1.34 11.51
CA TYR A 170 -1.71 0.38 11.28
C TYR A 170 -0.43 0.85 11.95
N GLU A 171 0.24 -0.04 12.69
CA GLU A 171 1.57 0.27 13.22
C GLU A 171 2.51 0.60 12.07
N LEU A 172 3.29 1.67 12.22
CA LEU A 172 4.38 1.94 11.31
C LEU A 172 5.47 0.86 11.51
N PRO A 173 6.17 0.46 10.44
CA PRO A 173 7.38 -0.35 10.52
C PRO A 173 8.30 0.15 11.62
N LEU A 174 8.76 -0.79 12.44
CA LEU A 174 9.61 -0.51 13.59
C LEU A 174 10.86 0.28 13.16
N GLY A 175 10.97 1.51 13.65
CA GLY A 175 12.02 2.46 13.30
C GLY A 175 11.44 3.74 12.72
N ILE A 176 10.39 3.65 11.91
CA ILE A 176 9.72 4.82 11.33
C ILE A 176 8.94 5.57 12.42
N LYS A 177 9.14 6.88 12.47
CA LYS A 177 8.52 7.81 13.42
C LYS A 177 7.43 8.65 12.78
N ASP A 178 7.63 9.08 11.55
CA ASP A 178 6.69 9.95 10.84
C ASP A 178 6.84 9.80 9.31
N ILE A 179 5.78 10.13 8.58
CA ILE A 179 5.77 10.16 7.11
C ILE A 179 5.08 11.45 6.66
N LYS A 180 5.78 12.25 5.85
CA LYS A 180 5.23 13.49 5.28
C LYS A 180 5.20 13.41 3.77
N LEU A 181 4.06 13.77 3.18
CA LEU A 181 3.91 13.80 1.72
C LEU A 181 4.07 15.20 1.18
N PHE A 182 4.86 15.28 0.12
CA PHE A 182 5.06 16.44 -0.72
C PHE A 182 4.61 16.09 -2.14
N LYS A 183 4.59 17.09 -3.03
CA LYS A 183 4.25 16.84 -4.43
C LYS A 183 5.30 15.90 -5.04
N GLY A 184 4.86 14.68 -5.41
CA GLY A 184 5.70 13.69 -6.08
C GLY A 184 6.72 12.96 -5.20
N GLN A 185 6.70 13.12 -3.88
CA GLN A 185 7.62 12.40 -2.98
C GLN A 185 7.06 12.26 -1.55
N ALA A 186 7.55 11.24 -0.85
CA ALA A 186 7.34 11.00 0.57
C ALA A 186 8.66 11.15 1.32
N GLU A 187 8.65 11.88 2.43
CA GLU A 187 9.75 11.91 3.39
C GLU A 187 9.42 10.98 4.55
N ILE A 188 10.30 10.01 4.81
CA ILE A 188 10.20 9.01 5.88
C ILE A 188 11.18 9.39 6.98
N TYR A 189 10.68 9.61 8.18
CA TYR A 189 11.49 9.97 9.35
C TYR A 189 11.68 8.76 10.25
N TYR A 190 12.91 8.49 10.69
CA TYR A 190 13.31 7.30 11.48
C TYR A 190 14.46 7.61 12.45
#